data_AF-A0AAN0KEQ5-F1
#
_entry.id   AF-A0AAN0KEQ5-F1
#
_cell.length_a   1.000
_cell.length_b   1.000
_cell.length_c   1.000
_cell.angle_alpha   90.00
_cell.angle_beta   90.00
_cell.angle_gamma   90.00
#
_symmetry.space_group_name_H-M   'P 1'
#
loop_
_entity.id
_entity.type
_entity.pdbx_description
1 polymer ?
#
loop_
_entity_poly.entity_id
_entity_poly.type
_entity_poly.pdbx_seq_one_letter_code
_entity_poly.pdbx_strand_id
1 'polypeptide(L)'
;MGFLKISRLRRFIFSSSGGPNPLEPINGSGPIRGTIEMAHRPFLLKGPVYITITASVRSPDIRALAISAGWVGYEPLYCTINAGVDVAALSIANIPSGLLTIINRGRIGAMVGGAFGLYTRTLINIDNAGGTIFGAGGAGGTGGSLRIQNPNSPSYYAAGNGGAGGAGAGFTTTSTLTLQPAGNGDSGQSETLGGSSVGGIGVSTGGRGGNGGAIGQPGASGESGTASGNYNLIQVFPPGAGQAAGNYVDGNAYINWLATGTRLGNAI
;
A
#
# COMPACT_ATOMS: atom_id res chain seq x y z
N MET A 1 -1.98 19.69 22.46
CA MET A 1 -0.52 19.53 22.26
C MET A 1 0.03 18.82 23.48
N GLY A 2 0.23 17.49 23.40
CA GLY A 2 0.63 16.65 24.53
C GLY A 2 2.10 16.28 24.44
N PHE A 3 2.85 16.55 25.51
CA PHE A 3 4.29 16.28 25.61
C PHE A 3 4.60 14.78 25.69
N LEU A 4 5.50 14.33 24.82
CA LEU A 4 6.09 12.99 24.80
C LEU A 4 7.04 12.84 26.01
N LYS A 5 6.75 11.90 26.91
CA LYS A 5 7.60 11.59 28.07
C LYS A 5 8.41 10.33 27.77
N ILE A 6 9.67 10.50 27.35
CA ILE A 6 10.64 9.40 27.18
C ILE A 6 11.31 9.16 28.54
N SER A 7 10.87 8.12 29.26
CA SER A 7 11.57 7.65 30.46
C SER A 7 12.82 6.86 30.05
N ARG A 8 14.00 7.49 30.20
CA ARG A 8 15.31 6.82 30.01
C ARG A 8 15.53 5.78 31.09
N LEU A 9 15.86 4.57 30.63
CA LEU A 9 16.27 3.41 31.41
C LEU A 9 17.58 3.71 32.17
N ARG A 10 17.65 3.23 33.42
CA ARG A 10 18.78 3.44 34.34
C ARG A 10 20.08 2.86 33.78
N ARG A 11 21.11 3.70 33.71
CA ARG A 11 22.50 3.31 33.46
C ARG A 11 23.05 2.68 34.73
N PHE A 12 23.24 1.36 34.76
CA PHE A 12 24.06 0.71 35.78
C PHE A 12 25.53 1.00 35.46
N ILE A 13 26.16 1.84 36.28
CA ILE A 13 27.61 2.09 36.27
C ILE A 13 28.21 1.12 37.28
N PHE A 14 29.00 0.15 36.82
CA PHE A 14 29.92 -0.58 37.69
C PHE A 14 31.14 0.32 37.92
N SER A 15 31.35 0.79 39.15
CA SER A 15 32.61 1.40 39.56
C SER A 15 33.59 0.29 39.94
N SER A 16 34.63 0.08 39.14
CA SER A 16 35.82 -0.66 39.58
C SER A 16 36.84 0.34 40.11
N SER A 17 36.88 0.54 41.42
CA SER A 17 37.96 1.23 42.10
C SER A 17 39.19 0.31 42.14
N GLY A 18 40.27 0.70 41.45
CA GLY A 18 41.55 0.00 41.47
C GLY A 18 42.62 0.79 40.75
N GLY A 19 43.17 1.80 41.42
CA GLY A 19 44.41 2.48 41.02
C GLY A 19 45.67 1.63 41.32
N PRO A 20 46.87 2.14 40.98
CA PRO A 20 47.77 1.49 40.03
C PRO A 20 48.91 0.71 40.69
N ASN A 21 49.24 -0.47 40.16
CA ASN A 21 50.52 -1.11 40.44
C ASN A 21 51.50 -0.86 39.28
N PRO A 22 52.74 -0.45 39.57
CA PRO A 22 53.76 -0.19 38.57
C PRO A 22 54.21 -1.49 37.88
N LEU A 23 54.54 -1.35 36.60
CA LEU A 23 54.91 -2.39 35.66
C LEU A 23 56.18 -3.13 36.11
N GLU A 24 56.06 -4.43 36.38
CA GLU A 24 57.21 -5.35 36.34
C GLU A 24 57.43 -5.85 34.89
N PRO A 25 58.67 -5.89 34.39
CA PRO A 25 58.98 -6.49 33.10
C PRO A 25 59.01 -8.02 33.23
N ILE A 26 57.99 -8.69 32.71
CA ILE A 26 57.93 -10.16 32.63
C ILE A 26 58.80 -10.62 31.44
N ASN A 27 60.05 -10.97 31.73
CA ASN A 27 60.86 -11.82 30.86
C ASN A 27 60.51 -13.28 31.13
N GLY A 28 59.70 -13.87 30.26
CA GLY A 28 59.38 -15.30 30.33
C GLY A 28 58.59 -15.78 29.12
N SER A 29 59.28 -16.31 28.11
CA SER A 29 58.66 -17.05 27.02
C SER A 29 58.22 -18.44 27.50
N GLY A 30 57.05 -18.51 28.13
CA GLY A 30 56.33 -19.75 28.37
C GLY A 30 55.10 -19.85 27.45
N PRO A 31 54.71 -21.04 26.97
CA PRO A 31 53.50 -21.19 26.17
C PRO A 31 52.28 -20.81 27.02
N ILE A 32 51.58 -19.74 26.61
CA ILE A 32 50.34 -19.28 27.21
C ILE A 32 49.26 -20.34 26.95
N ARG A 33 49.13 -21.30 27.86
CA ARG A 33 47.95 -22.18 27.94
C ARG A 33 46.81 -21.40 28.59
N GLY A 34 46.30 -20.41 27.87
CA GLY A 34 45.07 -19.73 28.23
C GLY A 34 43.90 -20.64 27.89
N THR A 35 43.34 -21.32 28.88
CA THR A 35 42.00 -21.90 28.76
C THR A 35 41.05 -20.74 28.48
N ILE A 36 40.56 -20.63 27.25
CA ILE A 36 39.49 -19.70 26.90
C ILE A 36 38.23 -20.24 27.59
N GLU A 37 38.01 -19.83 28.82
CA GLU A 37 36.71 -19.94 29.48
C GLU A 37 35.76 -19.03 28.68
N MET A 38 35.14 -19.60 27.64
CA MET A 38 33.93 -19.02 27.07
C MET A 38 32.89 -19.09 28.17
N ALA A 39 32.82 -18.04 28.98
CA ALA A 39 31.76 -17.83 29.95
C ALA A 39 30.45 -18.03 29.20
N HIS A 40 29.83 -19.18 29.45
CA HIS A 40 28.56 -19.61 28.89
C HIS A 40 27.53 -18.65 29.49
N ARG A 41 27.42 -17.45 28.92
CA ARG A 41 26.42 -16.48 29.34
C ARG A 41 25.10 -17.20 29.12
N PRO A 42 24.35 -17.54 30.18
CA PRO A 42 23.09 -18.24 30.01
C PRO A 42 22.26 -17.41 29.05
N PHE A 43 21.84 -18.03 27.96
CA PHE A 43 20.91 -17.45 27.01
C PHE A 43 19.62 -17.23 27.79
N LEU A 44 19.52 -16.05 28.41
CA LEU A 44 18.34 -15.65 29.15
C LEU A 44 17.27 -15.49 28.08
N LEU A 45 16.39 -16.49 27.96
CA LEU A 45 15.26 -16.48 27.05
C LEU A 45 14.47 -15.21 27.35
N LYS A 46 14.70 -14.18 26.54
CA LYS A 46 14.02 -12.92 26.67
C LYS A 46 12.56 -13.20 26.30
N GLY A 47 11.65 -12.70 27.13
CA GLY A 47 10.22 -12.83 26.87
C GLY A 47 9.81 -12.20 25.54
N PRO A 48 8.55 -12.39 25.12
CA PRO A 48 8.05 -11.80 23.88
C PRO A 48 8.22 -10.28 23.83
N VAL A 49 8.44 -9.75 22.63
CA VAL A 49 8.55 -8.31 22.37
C VAL A 49 7.23 -7.77 21.86
N TYR A 50 6.82 -6.61 22.37
CA TYR A 50 5.58 -5.93 21.99
C TYR A 50 5.89 -4.58 21.37
N ILE A 51 5.30 -4.31 20.21
CA ILE A 51 5.31 -2.99 19.56
C ILE A 51 3.87 -2.55 19.30
N THR A 52 3.64 -1.25 19.40
CA THR A 52 2.31 -0.66 19.18
C THR A 52 2.42 0.51 18.21
N ILE A 53 1.64 0.47 17.13
CA ILE A 53 1.48 1.55 16.18
C ILE A 53 0.26 2.38 16.61
N THR A 54 0.52 3.60 17.05
CA THR A 54 -0.48 4.53 17.62
C THR A 54 -0.80 5.71 16.72
N ALA A 55 -0.06 5.89 15.62
CA ALA A 55 -0.24 6.97 14.66
C ALA A 55 -0.31 6.41 13.24
N SER A 56 -1.14 7.02 12.41
CA SER A 56 -1.29 6.62 11.01
C SER A 56 0.03 6.76 10.25
N VAL A 57 0.42 5.71 9.54
CA VAL A 57 1.75 5.57 8.94
C VAL A 57 1.70 4.85 7.60
N ARG A 58 2.57 5.26 6.68
CA ARG A 58 2.75 4.59 5.39
C ARG A 58 3.93 3.63 5.49
N SER A 59 3.69 2.37 5.14
CA SER A 59 4.68 1.29 5.02
C SER A 59 5.69 1.23 6.17
N PRO A 60 5.22 1.05 7.43
CA PRO A 60 6.12 0.97 8.57
C PRO A 60 7.03 -0.26 8.48
N ASP A 61 8.30 -0.12 8.86
CA ASP A 61 9.22 -1.23 9.01
C ASP A 61 9.06 -1.87 10.39
N ILE A 62 8.26 -2.94 10.45
CA ILE A 62 7.97 -3.70 11.67
C ILE A 62 9.24 -4.25 12.32
N ARG A 63 10.23 -4.66 11.52
CA ARG A 63 11.50 -5.19 12.04
C ARG A 63 12.32 -4.09 12.68
N ALA A 64 12.46 -2.94 12.04
CA ALA A 64 13.17 -1.81 12.60
C ALA A 64 12.54 -1.34 13.93
N LEU A 65 11.20 -1.28 13.98
CA LEU A 65 10.45 -0.99 15.21
C LEU A 65 10.73 -2.04 16.29
N ALA A 66 10.71 -3.33 15.96
CA ALA A 66 11.01 -4.41 16.91
C ALA A 66 12.45 -4.34 17.44
N ILE A 67 13.45 -4.12 16.57
CA ILE A 67 14.86 -3.97 16.98
C ILE A 67 15.01 -2.77 17.92
N SER A 68 14.32 -1.66 17.63
CA SER A 68 14.32 -0.48 18.52
C SER A 68 13.71 -0.76 19.91
N ALA A 69 12.77 -1.71 19.98
CA ALA A 69 12.20 -2.23 21.22
C ALA A 69 13.06 -3.33 21.87
N GLY A 70 14.23 -3.65 21.30
CA GLY A 70 15.19 -4.61 21.80
C GLY A 70 14.97 -6.05 21.34
N TRP A 71 14.22 -6.28 20.26
CA TRP A 71 14.14 -7.59 19.62
C TRP A 71 15.47 -7.98 18.99
N VAL A 72 15.91 -9.21 19.21
CA VAL A 72 17.21 -9.71 18.73
C VAL A 72 17.07 -10.81 17.68
N GLY A 73 15.83 -11.17 17.31
CA GLY A 73 15.53 -11.93 16.09
C GLY A 73 14.96 -13.32 16.31
N TYR A 74 14.83 -13.77 17.55
CA TYR A 74 14.42 -15.15 17.87
C TYR A 74 13.24 -15.21 18.84
N GLU A 75 12.90 -14.11 19.51
CA GLU A 75 11.72 -14.04 20.37
C GLU A 75 10.43 -13.84 19.55
N PRO A 76 9.27 -14.30 20.06
CA PRO A 76 7.98 -13.92 19.51
C PRO A 76 7.78 -12.39 19.54
N LEU A 77 7.18 -11.86 18.48
CA LEU A 77 6.92 -10.44 18.26
C LEU A 77 5.41 -10.20 18.10
N TYR A 78 4.87 -9.30 18.90
CA TYR A 78 3.48 -8.86 18.82
C TYR A 78 3.43 -7.41 18.35
N CYS A 79 2.78 -7.18 17.21
CA CYS A 79 2.56 -5.85 16.65
C CYS A 79 1.08 -5.47 16.73
N THR A 80 0.75 -4.53 17.61
CA THR A 80 -0.61 -4.01 17.76
C THR A 80 -0.80 -2.76 16.93
N ILE A 81 -1.83 -2.73 16.10
CA ILE A 81 -2.31 -1.51 15.40
C ILE A 81 -3.57 -1.05 16.13
N ASN A 82 -3.52 0.14 16.72
CA ASN A 82 -4.62 0.65 17.52
C ASN A 82 -5.86 1.02 16.67
N ALA A 83 -7.01 1.08 17.33
CA ALA A 83 -8.23 1.60 16.72
C ALA A 83 -8.04 3.06 16.27
N GLY A 84 -8.59 3.39 15.09
CA GLY A 84 -8.45 4.70 14.46
C GLY A 84 -7.10 4.95 13.78
N VAL A 85 -6.17 3.98 13.78
CA VAL A 85 -4.89 4.07 13.10
C VAL A 85 -4.98 3.51 11.67
N ASP A 86 -4.44 4.27 10.73
CA ASP A 86 -4.32 3.86 9.32
C ASP A 86 -2.90 3.43 8.98
N VAL A 87 -2.77 2.24 8.41
CA VAL A 87 -1.50 1.71 7.91
C VAL A 87 -1.62 1.47 6.42
N ALA A 88 -0.94 2.29 5.62
CA ALA A 88 -0.93 2.12 4.17
C ALA A 88 0.17 1.17 3.71
N ALA A 89 -0.16 0.22 2.85
CA ALA A 89 0.75 -0.70 2.17
C ALA A 89 1.77 -1.35 3.14
N LEU A 90 1.26 -2.13 4.09
CA LEU A 90 2.09 -2.84 5.06
C LEU A 90 2.84 -3.97 4.35
N SER A 91 4.17 -3.99 4.47
CA SER A 91 5.00 -5.06 3.94
C SER A 91 5.78 -5.73 5.06
N ILE A 92 5.67 -7.05 5.17
CA ILE A 92 6.41 -7.84 6.15
C ILE A 92 7.61 -8.48 5.45
N ALA A 93 8.80 -8.09 5.88
CA ALA A 93 10.06 -8.59 5.37
C ALA A 93 11.08 -8.79 6.50
N ASN A 94 12.04 -9.69 6.29
CA ASN A 94 13.20 -9.90 7.16
C ASN A 94 12.86 -10.30 8.62
N ILE A 95 11.65 -10.82 8.85
CA ILE A 95 11.25 -11.44 10.11
C ILE A 95 11.20 -12.95 9.90
N PRO A 96 11.75 -13.78 10.80
CA PRO A 96 11.65 -15.24 10.68
C PRO A 96 10.20 -15.74 10.76
N SER A 97 9.92 -16.82 10.03
CA SER A 97 8.59 -17.44 9.98
C SER A 97 8.08 -17.86 11.35
N GLY A 98 6.81 -17.57 11.61
CA GLY A 98 6.07 -17.95 12.82
C GLY A 98 6.29 -17.02 14.02
N LEU A 99 7.21 -16.05 13.95
CA LEU A 99 7.51 -15.19 15.09
C LEU A 99 6.61 -13.95 15.21
N LEU A 100 6.06 -13.45 14.09
CA LEU A 100 5.22 -12.25 14.11
C LEU A 100 3.74 -12.59 14.26
N THR A 101 3.10 -11.93 15.23
CA THR A 101 1.65 -11.82 15.35
C THR A 101 1.23 -10.36 15.21
N ILE A 102 0.37 -10.06 14.23
CA ILE A 102 -0.24 -8.75 14.05
C ILE A 102 -1.62 -8.75 14.71
N ILE A 103 -1.84 -7.82 15.61
CA ILE A 103 -3.14 -7.57 16.26
C ILE A 103 -3.71 -6.30 15.64
N ASN A 104 -4.55 -6.43 14.63
CA ASN A 104 -5.16 -5.31 13.95
C ASN A 104 -6.48 -4.90 14.62
N ARG A 105 -6.54 -3.65 15.07
CA ARG A 105 -7.77 -2.96 15.51
C ARG A 105 -8.04 -1.68 14.70
N GLY A 106 -7.17 -1.35 13.76
CA GLY A 106 -7.27 -0.19 12.88
C GLY A 106 -7.58 -0.59 11.44
N ARG A 107 -7.04 0.16 10.48
CA ARG A 107 -7.16 -0.13 9.05
C ARG A 107 -5.80 -0.36 8.42
N ILE A 108 -5.63 -1.49 7.75
CA ILE A 108 -4.49 -1.78 6.88
C ILE A 108 -5.02 -1.74 5.45
N GLY A 109 -4.38 -0.99 4.55
CA GLY A 109 -4.99 -0.75 3.25
C GLY A 109 -4.01 -0.39 2.15
N ALA A 110 -4.41 -0.67 0.92
CA ALA A 110 -3.62 -0.27 -0.25
C ALA A 110 -3.72 1.24 -0.48
N MET A 111 -2.72 1.79 -1.15
CA MET A 111 -2.78 3.15 -1.69
C MET A 111 -3.63 3.20 -2.96
N VAL A 112 -4.12 4.38 -3.35
CA VAL A 112 -4.78 4.60 -4.65
C VAL A 112 -3.87 4.13 -5.77
N GLY A 113 -4.39 3.25 -6.65
CA GLY A 113 -3.60 2.60 -7.71
C GLY A 113 -2.61 1.55 -7.22
N GLY A 114 -2.56 1.28 -5.92
CA GLY A 114 -1.70 0.29 -5.30
C GLY A 114 -2.29 -1.13 -5.35
N ALA A 115 -1.40 -2.12 -5.43
CA ALA A 115 -1.79 -3.51 -5.64
C ALA A 115 -2.32 -4.21 -4.38
N PHE A 116 -1.76 -3.92 -3.20
CA PHE A 116 -2.07 -4.67 -1.97
C PHE A 116 -2.14 -3.81 -0.70
N GLY A 117 -2.97 -4.23 0.25
CA GLY A 117 -3.01 -3.65 1.60
C GLY A 117 -1.93 -4.19 2.52
N LEU A 118 -1.77 -5.52 2.52
CA LEU A 118 -0.72 -6.23 3.24
C LEU A 118 0.03 -7.16 2.30
N TYR A 119 1.36 -7.14 2.36
CA TYR A 119 2.23 -8.06 1.64
C TYR A 119 3.07 -8.88 2.63
N THR A 120 3.15 -10.18 2.41
CA THR A 120 4.09 -11.05 3.13
C THR A 120 4.54 -12.25 2.29
N ARG A 121 5.75 -12.72 2.55
CA ARG A 121 6.28 -14.04 2.14
C ARG A 121 6.82 -14.85 3.32
N THR A 122 6.63 -14.32 4.53
CA THR A 122 6.98 -14.95 5.79
C THR A 122 5.70 -15.45 6.44
N LEU A 123 5.73 -16.65 7.02
CA LEU A 123 4.61 -17.15 7.81
C LEU A 123 4.36 -16.23 9.02
N ILE A 124 3.17 -15.65 9.12
CA ILE A 124 2.78 -14.75 10.21
C ILE A 124 1.39 -15.11 10.74
N ASN A 125 1.10 -14.69 11.97
CA ASN A 125 -0.24 -14.77 12.53
C ASN A 125 -0.93 -13.40 12.44
N ILE A 126 -2.22 -13.38 12.11
CA ILE A 126 -3.02 -12.14 12.11
C ILE A 126 -4.30 -12.36 12.92
N ASP A 127 -4.49 -11.52 13.93
CA ASP A 127 -5.75 -11.28 14.59
C ASP A 127 -6.33 -9.96 14.07
N ASN A 128 -7.31 -10.04 13.17
CA ASN A 128 -8.03 -8.90 12.60
C ASN A 128 -9.41 -8.68 13.24
N ALA A 129 -9.71 -9.21 14.42
CA ALA A 129 -11.07 -9.25 14.98
C ALA A 129 -11.79 -7.88 15.05
N GLY A 130 -11.04 -6.80 15.29
CA GLY A 130 -11.57 -5.43 15.36
C GLY A 130 -11.07 -4.51 14.24
N GLY A 131 -10.45 -5.06 13.21
CA GLY A 131 -9.77 -4.30 12.16
C GLY A 131 -10.37 -4.48 10.77
N THR A 132 -9.88 -3.67 9.83
CA THR A 132 -10.14 -3.83 8.40
C THR A 132 -8.84 -3.99 7.64
N ILE A 133 -8.78 -4.95 6.71
CA ILE A 133 -7.70 -5.07 5.73
C ILE A 133 -8.29 -4.93 4.34
N PHE A 134 -7.76 -4.04 3.50
CA PHE A 134 -8.37 -3.78 2.20
C PHE A 134 -7.39 -3.53 1.04
N GLY A 135 -7.81 -3.93 -0.15
CA GLY A 135 -7.18 -3.54 -1.41
C GLY A 135 -7.76 -2.24 -1.97
N ALA A 136 -7.04 -1.62 -2.90
CA ALA A 136 -7.52 -0.40 -3.54
C ALA A 136 -8.73 -0.68 -4.43
N GLY A 137 -9.51 0.35 -4.73
CA GLY A 137 -10.46 0.29 -5.84
C GLY A 137 -9.74 0.30 -7.18
N GLY A 138 -10.31 -0.38 -8.16
CA GLY A 138 -9.82 -0.34 -9.55
C GLY A 138 -10.09 1.02 -10.20
N ALA A 139 -9.21 1.48 -11.08
CA ALA A 139 -9.47 2.66 -11.90
C ALA A 139 -10.61 2.40 -12.92
N GLY A 140 -11.38 3.42 -13.25
CA GLY A 140 -12.39 3.35 -14.30
C GLY A 140 -11.75 3.21 -15.69
N GLY A 141 -12.50 2.66 -16.64
CA GLY A 141 -12.08 2.55 -18.03
C GLY A 141 -12.17 3.87 -18.79
N THR A 142 -11.41 4.02 -19.88
CA THR A 142 -11.51 5.19 -20.76
C THR A 142 -12.81 5.16 -21.57
N GLY A 143 -13.40 6.32 -21.83
CA GLY A 143 -14.54 6.44 -22.73
C GLY A 143 -14.17 6.06 -24.17
N GLY A 144 -15.15 5.59 -24.93
CA GLY A 144 -14.98 5.29 -26.35
C GLY A 144 -14.81 6.59 -27.15
N SER A 145 -13.91 6.57 -28.13
CA SER A 145 -13.72 7.68 -29.05
C SER A 145 -14.37 7.37 -30.39
N LEU A 146 -14.69 8.39 -31.19
CA LEU A 146 -15.09 8.15 -32.57
C LEU A 146 -14.70 9.30 -33.48
N ARG A 147 -14.74 9.02 -34.79
CA ARG A 147 -14.55 10.02 -35.84
C ARG A 147 -15.66 9.89 -36.87
N ILE A 148 -16.19 11.02 -37.31
CA ILE A 148 -17.14 11.08 -38.42
C ILE A 148 -16.51 11.84 -39.60
N GLN A 149 -16.86 11.43 -40.82
CA GLN A 149 -16.35 12.00 -42.06
C GLN A 149 -17.41 12.81 -42.81
N ASN A 150 -17.02 13.95 -43.37
CA ASN A 150 -17.92 14.80 -44.14
C ASN A 150 -18.32 14.13 -45.47
N PRO A 151 -19.63 14.03 -45.79
CA PRO A 151 -20.12 13.42 -47.03
C PRO A 151 -19.68 14.14 -48.30
N ASN A 152 -19.40 15.43 -48.21
CA ASN A 152 -18.98 16.25 -49.34
C ASN A 152 -17.45 16.47 -49.39
N SER A 153 -16.70 16.00 -48.37
CA SER A 153 -15.25 16.17 -48.31
C SER A 153 -14.58 15.01 -47.54
N PRO A 154 -14.06 14.00 -48.25
CA PRO A 154 -13.46 12.82 -47.61
C PRO A 154 -12.24 13.13 -46.74
N SER A 155 -11.57 14.26 -46.92
CA SER A 155 -10.39 14.63 -46.12
C SER A 155 -10.74 15.30 -44.79
N TYR A 156 -12.02 15.56 -44.52
CA TYR A 156 -12.46 16.34 -43.37
C TYR A 156 -13.20 15.47 -42.34
N TYR A 157 -12.70 15.49 -41.10
CA TYR A 157 -13.19 14.68 -40.00
C TYR A 157 -13.47 15.53 -38.77
N ALA A 158 -14.43 15.09 -37.95
CA ALA A 158 -14.62 15.56 -36.58
C ALA A 158 -14.41 14.39 -35.63
N ALA A 159 -13.73 14.61 -34.51
CA ALA A 159 -13.34 13.62 -33.53
C ALA A 159 -14.01 13.88 -32.16
N GLY A 160 -14.70 12.86 -31.67
CA GLY A 160 -15.21 12.82 -30.30
C GLY A 160 -14.23 12.01 -29.46
N ASN A 161 -13.44 12.68 -28.62
CA ASN A 161 -12.45 12.01 -27.78
C ASN A 161 -13.10 11.51 -26.48
N GLY A 162 -12.89 10.25 -26.15
CA GLY A 162 -13.42 9.65 -24.91
C GLY A 162 -12.83 10.28 -23.66
N GLY A 163 -13.63 10.33 -22.59
CA GLY A 163 -13.20 10.84 -21.29
C GLY A 163 -12.26 9.90 -20.54
N ALA A 164 -11.45 10.43 -19.63
CA ALA A 164 -10.58 9.62 -18.78
C ALA A 164 -11.37 8.87 -17.69
N GLY A 165 -10.89 7.69 -17.30
CA GLY A 165 -11.49 6.92 -16.22
C GLY A 165 -11.21 7.52 -14.84
N GLY A 166 -12.16 7.37 -13.92
CA GLY A 166 -12.03 7.85 -12.54
C GLY A 166 -11.02 7.05 -11.71
N ALA A 167 -10.34 7.70 -10.78
CA ALA A 167 -9.42 7.02 -9.85
C ALA A 167 -10.19 6.07 -8.89
N GLY A 168 -9.63 4.90 -8.61
CA GLY A 168 -10.18 4.02 -7.57
C GLY A 168 -9.95 4.54 -6.15
N ALA A 169 -10.75 4.06 -5.18
CA ALA A 169 -10.59 4.41 -3.78
C ALA A 169 -9.31 3.82 -3.15
N GLY A 170 -8.77 4.44 -2.11
CA GLY A 170 -7.60 3.91 -1.39
C GLY A 170 -6.91 4.97 -0.54
N PHE A 171 -5.80 4.61 0.10
CA PHE A 171 -5.01 5.61 0.81
C PHE A 171 -4.28 6.55 -0.15
N THR A 172 -4.23 7.84 0.17
CA THR A 172 -3.48 8.83 -0.61
C THR A 172 -2.00 8.44 -0.74
N THR A 173 -1.37 8.80 -1.85
CA THR A 173 0.08 8.58 -2.08
C THR A 173 0.92 9.77 -1.66
N THR A 174 0.32 10.96 -1.52
CA THR A 174 1.00 12.22 -1.17
C THR A 174 0.51 12.77 0.15
N SER A 175 1.36 13.54 0.84
CA SER A 175 1.05 14.26 2.09
C SER A 175 0.56 13.36 3.24
N THR A 176 -0.39 13.87 4.03
CA THR A 176 -1.05 13.19 5.14
C THR A 176 -1.77 11.94 4.65
N LEU A 177 -1.61 10.84 5.38
CA LEU A 177 -2.30 9.59 5.10
C LEU A 177 -3.80 9.76 5.36
N THR A 178 -4.60 9.79 4.29
CA THR A 178 -6.05 9.86 4.36
C THR A 178 -6.66 8.87 3.38
N LEU A 179 -7.91 8.48 3.64
CA LEU A 179 -8.66 7.62 2.75
C LEU A 179 -9.33 8.45 1.65
N GLN A 180 -8.92 8.24 0.42
CA GLN A 180 -9.52 8.86 -0.76
C GLN A 180 -10.70 8.01 -1.27
N PRO A 181 -11.87 8.61 -1.52
CA PRO A 181 -12.99 7.91 -2.13
C PRO A 181 -12.73 7.66 -3.62
N ALA A 182 -13.58 6.82 -4.24
CA ALA A 182 -13.56 6.62 -5.67
C ALA A 182 -13.91 7.92 -6.41
N GLY A 183 -13.18 8.19 -7.50
CA GLY A 183 -13.42 9.32 -8.39
C GLY A 183 -14.38 8.97 -9.51
N ASN A 184 -15.10 9.98 -9.99
CA ASN A 184 -15.92 9.85 -11.19
C ASN A 184 -15.04 9.85 -12.44
N GLY A 185 -15.49 9.18 -13.50
CA GLY A 185 -14.88 9.33 -14.82
C GLY A 185 -15.31 10.64 -15.50
N ASP A 186 -14.42 11.17 -16.32
CA ASP A 186 -14.59 12.44 -17.02
C ASP A 186 -15.53 12.31 -18.21
N SER A 187 -16.22 13.39 -18.55
CA SER A 187 -17.00 13.47 -19.78
C SER A 187 -16.09 13.44 -21.02
N GLY A 188 -16.54 12.75 -22.06
CA GLY A 188 -15.91 12.84 -23.38
C GLY A 188 -16.10 14.22 -24.01
N GLN A 189 -15.27 14.51 -25.00
CA GLN A 189 -15.30 15.76 -25.76
C GLN A 189 -16.12 15.59 -27.03
N SER A 190 -16.76 16.67 -27.47
CA SER A 190 -17.49 16.70 -28.74
C SER A 190 -16.82 17.63 -29.76
N GLU A 191 -16.97 17.28 -31.03
CA GLU A 191 -16.56 18.11 -32.16
C GLU A 191 -17.65 18.11 -33.23
N THR A 192 -17.91 19.29 -33.78
CA THR A 192 -18.91 19.50 -34.84
C THR A 192 -18.25 19.54 -36.20
N LEU A 193 -18.71 18.67 -37.10
CA LEU A 193 -18.27 18.55 -38.47
C LEU A 193 -18.79 19.74 -39.31
N GLY A 194 -17.86 20.56 -39.83
CA GLY A 194 -18.14 21.69 -40.72
C GLY A 194 -17.90 23.06 -40.09
N GLY A 195 -17.55 23.12 -38.80
CA GLY A 195 -17.31 24.39 -38.09
C GLY A 195 -18.53 25.32 -38.07
N SER A 196 -18.35 26.53 -37.51
CA SER A 196 -19.42 27.53 -37.40
C SER A 196 -19.82 28.15 -38.75
N SER A 197 -18.95 28.09 -39.76
CA SER A 197 -19.14 28.71 -41.08
C SER A 197 -19.93 27.85 -42.08
N VAL A 198 -20.07 26.53 -41.84
CA VAL A 198 -20.82 25.60 -42.73
C VAL A 198 -22.06 25.02 -42.03
N GLY A 199 -22.43 25.53 -40.85
CA GLY A 199 -23.68 25.19 -40.18
C GLY A 199 -23.76 23.78 -39.59
N GLY A 200 -22.61 23.17 -39.25
CA GLY A 200 -22.52 21.91 -38.50
C GLY A 200 -23.39 20.77 -39.05
N ILE A 201 -22.89 20.00 -40.01
CA ILE A 201 -23.67 18.93 -40.65
C ILE A 201 -23.72 17.63 -39.83
N GLY A 202 -22.82 17.45 -38.87
CA GLY A 202 -22.81 16.30 -37.95
C GLY A 202 -22.02 16.59 -36.68
N VAL A 203 -22.26 15.81 -35.62
CA VAL A 203 -21.57 15.94 -34.34
C VAL A 203 -21.03 14.58 -33.92
N SER A 204 -19.79 14.57 -33.48
CA SER A 204 -19.13 13.41 -32.90
C SER A 204 -18.86 13.68 -31.43
N THR A 205 -19.41 12.88 -30.53
CA THR A 205 -19.25 13.01 -29.07
C THR A 205 -18.56 11.78 -28.51
N GLY A 206 -17.42 11.97 -27.85
CA GLY A 206 -16.75 10.89 -27.13
C GLY A 206 -17.56 10.42 -25.93
N GLY A 207 -17.45 9.14 -25.59
CA GLY A 207 -18.12 8.56 -24.42
C GLY A 207 -17.48 9.03 -23.11
N ARG A 208 -18.23 8.93 -22.02
CA ARG A 208 -17.73 9.20 -20.66
C ARG A 208 -16.74 8.12 -20.23
N GLY A 209 -15.70 8.48 -19.48
CA GLY A 209 -14.90 7.51 -18.75
C GLY A 209 -15.69 6.84 -17.63
N GLY A 210 -15.35 5.60 -17.30
CA GLY A 210 -15.98 4.87 -16.21
C GLY A 210 -15.58 5.44 -14.85
N ASN A 211 -16.44 5.27 -13.84
CA ASN A 211 -16.10 5.64 -12.47
C ASN A 211 -15.07 4.66 -11.87
N GLY A 212 -14.23 5.16 -10.97
CA GLY A 212 -13.37 4.31 -10.16
C GLY A 212 -14.17 3.41 -9.22
N GLY A 213 -13.58 2.28 -8.83
CA GLY A 213 -14.16 1.34 -7.89
C GLY A 213 -14.03 1.84 -6.45
N ALA A 214 -15.01 1.47 -5.62
CA ALA A 214 -14.88 1.58 -4.16
C ALA A 214 -13.74 0.66 -3.65
N ILE A 215 -13.44 0.75 -2.36
CA ILE A 215 -12.42 -0.09 -1.71
C ILE A 215 -12.70 -1.57 -1.98
N GLY A 216 -11.70 -2.27 -2.53
CA GLY A 216 -11.82 -3.69 -2.88
C GLY A 216 -12.78 -4.01 -4.01
N GLN A 217 -13.22 -3.02 -4.81
CA GLN A 217 -14.11 -3.21 -5.94
C GLN A 217 -13.45 -2.80 -7.27
N PRO A 218 -13.79 -3.46 -8.39
CA PRO A 218 -13.29 -3.06 -9.70
C PRO A 218 -13.86 -1.70 -10.13
N GLY A 219 -13.17 -1.02 -11.04
CA GLY A 219 -13.70 0.17 -11.70
C GLY A 219 -14.77 -0.17 -12.74
N ALA A 220 -15.61 0.79 -13.08
CA ALA A 220 -16.59 0.65 -14.15
C ALA A 220 -15.90 0.82 -15.52
N SER A 221 -16.44 0.16 -16.55
CA SER A 221 -16.05 0.41 -17.95
C SER A 221 -16.45 1.82 -18.41
N GLY A 222 -15.74 2.35 -19.40
CA GLY A 222 -16.16 3.57 -20.08
C GLY A 222 -17.40 3.36 -20.95
N GLU A 223 -18.04 4.46 -21.32
CA GLU A 223 -19.22 4.47 -22.20
C GLU A 223 -18.79 4.62 -23.66
N SER A 224 -19.64 4.17 -24.58
CA SER A 224 -19.41 4.38 -26.01
C SER A 224 -19.66 5.84 -26.38
N GLY A 225 -18.88 6.37 -27.32
CA GLY A 225 -19.21 7.66 -27.94
C GLY A 225 -20.41 7.56 -28.88
N THR A 226 -21.01 8.70 -29.20
CA THR A 226 -22.18 8.81 -30.08
C THR A 226 -21.94 9.79 -31.23
N ALA A 227 -22.55 9.50 -32.38
CA ALA A 227 -22.55 10.40 -33.53
C ALA A 227 -23.98 10.78 -33.90
N SER A 228 -24.18 12.00 -34.39
CA SER A 228 -25.46 12.49 -34.90
C SER A 228 -25.27 13.37 -36.14
N GLY A 229 -26.37 13.59 -36.88
CA GLY A 229 -26.37 14.37 -38.12
C GLY A 229 -25.96 13.55 -39.35
N ASN A 230 -25.53 14.26 -40.38
CA ASN A 230 -25.17 13.74 -41.69
C ASN A 230 -23.65 13.53 -41.82
N TYR A 231 -23.25 12.28 -42.01
CA TYR A 231 -21.87 11.85 -42.22
C TYR A 231 -21.82 10.65 -43.17
N ASN A 232 -20.71 10.49 -43.89
CA ASN A 232 -20.53 9.37 -44.82
C ASN A 232 -20.02 8.11 -44.14
N LEU A 233 -19.22 8.30 -43.09
CA LEU A 233 -18.47 7.24 -42.44
C LEU A 233 -18.29 7.57 -40.96
N ILE A 234 -18.35 6.52 -40.15
CA ILE A 234 -18.07 6.54 -38.72
C ILE A 234 -16.96 5.53 -38.41
N GLN A 235 -15.94 5.97 -37.69
CA GLN A 235 -14.92 5.11 -37.09
C GLN A 235 -15.10 5.13 -35.59
N VAL A 236 -15.38 3.97 -35.00
CA VAL A 236 -15.61 3.83 -33.55
C VAL A 236 -14.39 3.18 -32.91
N PHE A 237 -13.89 3.78 -31.84
CA PHE A 237 -12.88 3.22 -30.96
C PHE A 237 -13.60 2.82 -29.65
N PRO A 238 -13.69 1.52 -29.34
CA PRO A 238 -14.48 1.05 -28.20
C PRO A 238 -13.95 1.61 -26.87
N PRO A 239 -14.83 1.76 -25.87
CA PRO A 239 -14.39 2.14 -24.53
C PRO A 239 -13.45 1.09 -23.92
N GLY A 240 -12.62 1.56 -22.99
CA GLY A 240 -11.78 0.71 -22.16
C GLY A 240 -12.57 0.07 -21.02
N ALA A 241 -12.16 -1.13 -20.62
CA ALA A 241 -12.66 -1.77 -19.41
C ALA A 241 -12.12 -1.08 -18.16
N GLY A 242 -12.88 -1.12 -17.07
CA GLY A 242 -12.39 -0.77 -15.75
C GLY A 242 -11.31 -1.76 -15.28
N GLN A 243 -10.42 -1.29 -14.42
CA GLN A 243 -9.36 -2.10 -13.83
C GLN A 243 -9.91 -2.94 -12.68
N ALA A 244 -9.26 -4.08 -12.42
CA ALA A 244 -9.56 -4.91 -11.27
C ALA A 244 -9.28 -4.17 -9.96
N ALA A 245 -9.95 -4.60 -8.88
CA ALA A 245 -9.63 -4.17 -7.54
C ALA A 245 -8.22 -4.62 -7.12
N GLY A 246 -7.60 -3.86 -6.23
CA GLY A 246 -6.41 -4.32 -5.51
C GLY A 246 -6.75 -5.45 -4.53
N ASN A 247 -5.72 -6.20 -4.14
CA ASN A 247 -5.82 -7.27 -3.16
C ASN A 247 -5.77 -6.70 -1.74
N TYR A 248 -6.52 -7.24 -0.80
CA TYR A 248 -6.30 -6.87 0.62
C TYR A 248 -5.02 -7.51 1.15
N VAL A 249 -4.68 -8.69 0.64
CA VAL A 249 -3.46 -9.43 0.98
C VAL A 249 -2.82 -9.99 -0.27
N ASP A 250 -1.51 -9.84 -0.38
CA ASP A 250 -0.65 -10.65 -1.22
C ASP A 250 0.25 -11.54 -0.35
N GLY A 251 0.07 -12.86 -0.45
CA GLY A 251 0.75 -13.85 0.39
C GLY A 251 -0.18 -14.50 1.41
N ASN A 252 -1.46 -14.67 1.08
CA ASN A 252 -2.45 -15.23 2.00
C ASN A 252 -2.11 -16.65 2.47
N ALA A 253 -1.41 -17.44 1.63
CA ALA A 253 -0.88 -18.75 2.00
C ALA A 253 0.14 -18.71 3.17
N TYR A 254 0.75 -17.55 3.44
CA TYR A 254 1.68 -17.32 4.53
C TYR A 254 1.02 -16.68 5.76
N ILE A 255 -0.32 -16.61 5.80
CA ILE A 255 -1.04 -16.02 6.92
C ILE A 255 -1.85 -17.08 7.63
N ASN A 256 -1.56 -17.26 8.92
CA ASN A 256 -2.46 -17.93 9.83
C ASN A 256 -3.43 -16.90 10.43
N TRP A 257 -4.70 -16.98 10.03
CA TRP A 257 -5.74 -16.09 10.52
C TRP A 257 -6.26 -16.56 11.86
N LEU A 258 -5.91 -15.85 12.93
CA LEU A 258 -6.48 -16.05 14.27
C LEU A 258 -7.90 -15.47 14.36
N ALA A 259 -8.12 -14.36 13.66
CA ALA A 259 -9.44 -13.77 13.42
C ALA A 259 -9.41 -13.01 12.09
N THR A 260 -10.46 -13.16 11.28
CA THR A 260 -10.47 -12.63 9.91
C THR A 260 -10.93 -11.18 9.79
N GLY A 261 -11.83 -10.73 10.68
CA GLY A 261 -12.37 -9.36 10.67
C GLY A 261 -12.96 -8.95 9.31
N THR A 262 -12.95 -7.65 9.03
CA THR A 262 -13.38 -7.12 7.72
C THR A 262 -12.22 -7.20 6.72
N ARG A 263 -12.50 -7.81 5.55
CA ARG A 263 -11.55 -7.93 4.43
C ARG A 263 -12.23 -7.50 3.14
N LEU A 264 -11.65 -6.53 2.43
CA LEU A 264 -12.26 -5.94 1.22
C LEU A 264 -11.31 -6.04 0.03
N GLY A 265 -11.74 -6.73 -1.03
CA GLY A 265 -10.93 -7.05 -2.21
C GLY A 265 -10.54 -8.52 -2.26
N ASN A 266 -9.59 -8.86 -3.12
CA ASN A 266 -9.14 -10.24 -3.29
C ASN A 266 -7.94 -10.59 -2.40
N ALA A 267 -7.71 -11.87 -2.19
CA ALA A 267 -6.47 -12.39 -1.62
C ALA A 267 -5.78 -13.26 -2.66
N ILE A 268 -4.45 -13.16 -2.71
CA ILE A 268 -3.58 -14.03 -3.51
C ILE A 268 -2.51 -14.68 -2.64
#